data_AF-A0A7S4KCD8-F1
#
_entry.id   AF-A0A7S4KCD8-F1
#
_cell.length_a   1.000
_cell.length_b   1.000
_cell.length_c   1.000
_cell.angle_alpha   90.00
_cell.angle_beta   90.00
_cell.angle_gamma   90.00
#
_symmetry.space_group_name_H-M   'P 1'
#
loop_
_entity.id
_entity.type
_entity.pdbx_description
1 polymer ?
#
loop_
_entity_poly.entity_id
_entity_poly.type
_entity_poly.pdbx_seq_one_letter_code
_entity_poly.pdbx_strand_id
1 'polypeptide(L)'
;VLRRPPLFIFLPGQYALVKIPQLGRFAHPFSIASGPESHFLEFYIEVFDDKSWTANLWQLLESTDKMDPRVEIQGPYGTQLCRPEEFSHALTVGSGTGVVPILSLFKQHARRIHRLEPTTYFIHHDENEQAVRSIRLASEQRKGSFLHKLVMCFRPKQKAKKLYRFKSKRTRQSMRTEKIQFMMDLRAGRNTTEDQEQRKATIDLLEKITLRAKHHIHQNVLVGIVPVFGVAVISLFLSWNAIRVKFDAMSCREYEFMNKTLAFVTIIFQSMFAIVVFCLWSMDSFFFFLDVLVLITSIILDVFRYSGNWTTLDSLYYTSYLASVSYMTFRSWARVVHSQNDSWRRLAMRDGLKTFSLVWVTRSASLAASVLPDIDDIMQELTKVWGTEDLHKVCRISIYVTDKDKAACDMLRDETKESKVSIAFKRPDFEAILEDHIVEMIANEKQSQTVIPFCGSPKLASTINKIKLATDAIVVA
;
A
#
# COMPACT_ATOMS: atom_id res chain seq x y z
N VAL A 1 -0.54 33.38 -5.28
CA VAL A 1 0.74 32.69 -5.02
C VAL A 1 1.51 33.45 -3.95
N LEU A 2 2.21 32.78 -3.03
CA LEU A 2 2.94 33.42 -1.92
C LEU A 2 4.40 32.97 -1.90
N ARG A 3 5.34 33.85 -1.56
CA ARG A 3 6.75 33.44 -1.39
C ARG A 3 6.87 32.49 -0.19
N ARG A 4 7.51 31.35 -0.39
CA ARG A 4 7.69 30.35 0.66
C ARG A 4 8.72 30.85 1.70
N PRO A 5 8.40 30.81 3.01
CA PRO A 5 9.39 31.09 4.04
C PRO A 5 10.55 30.07 3.99
N PRO A 6 11.82 30.47 4.20
CA PRO A 6 12.97 29.57 4.00
C PRO A 6 12.94 28.26 4.80
N LEU A 7 12.36 28.29 6.01
CA LEU A 7 12.27 27.13 6.91
C LEU A 7 10.93 26.39 6.81
N PHE A 8 10.07 26.77 5.86
CA PHE A 8 8.77 26.13 5.67
C PHE A 8 8.92 24.88 4.78
N ILE A 9 9.15 23.74 5.43
CA ILE A 9 9.27 22.43 4.78
C ILE A 9 7.95 21.70 4.93
N PHE A 10 7.35 21.26 3.82
CA PHE A 10 6.08 20.52 3.82
C PHE A 10 6.16 19.33 2.86
N LEU A 11 5.23 18.39 3.02
CA LEU A 11 5.06 17.20 2.20
C LEU A 11 3.77 17.31 1.38
N PRO A 12 3.69 16.65 0.20
CA PRO A 12 2.50 16.72 -0.63
C PRO A 12 1.28 16.19 0.10
N GLY A 13 0.19 16.97 0.06
CA GLY A 13 -1.02 16.66 0.80
C GLY A 13 -1.23 17.46 2.08
N GLN A 14 -0.18 18.10 2.59
CA GLN A 14 -0.29 18.94 3.78
C GLN A 14 -0.98 20.27 3.48
N TYR A 15 -1.55 20.87 4.52
CA TYR A 15 -2.21 22.16 4.47
C TYR A 15 -1.51 23.17 5.39
N ALA A 16 -1.79 24.45 5.18
CA ALA A 16 -1.33 25.53 6.05
C ALA A 16 -2.53 26.37 6.51
N LEU A 17 -2.42 26.99 7.67
CA LEU A 17 -3.36 28.00 8.12
C LEU A 17 -2.93 29.35 7.54
N VAL A 18 -3.80 29.96 6.75
CA VAL A 18 -3.61 31.26 6.12
C VAL A 18 -4.39 32.31 6.91
N LYS A 19 -3.69 33.35 7.37
CA LYS A 19 -4.28 34.48 8.09
C LYS A 19 -3.96 35.77 7.36
N ILE A 20 -4.98 36.59 7.18
CA ILE A 20 -4.88 37.90 6.55
C ILE A 20 -5.42 38.91 7.57
N PRO A 21 -4.55 39.66 8.27
CA PRO A 21 -4.96 40.55 9.36
C PRO A 21 -6.03 41.58 8.98
N GLN A 22 -6.08 41.97 7.70
CA GLN A 22 -7.09 42.89 7.14
C GLN A 22 -8.50 42.29 7.14
N LEU A 23 -8.62 40.96 7.03
CA LEU A 23 -9.91 40.26 6.94
C LEU A 23 -10.40 39.75 8.29
N GLY A 24 -9.50 39.60 9.26
CA GLY A 24 -9.85 39.14 10.60
C GLY A 24 -8.68 38.58 11.39
N ARG A 25 -8.99 38.15 12.62
CA ARG A 25 -7.99 37.59 13.55
C ARG A 25 -7.74 36.10 13.37
N PHE A 26 -8.66 35.38 12.71
CA PHE A 26 -8.62 33.94 12.58
C PHE A 26 -7.86 33.49 11.34
N ALA A 27 -7.21 32.33 11.45
CA ALA A 27 -6.50 31.68 10.35
C ALA A 27 -7.37 30.55 9.77
N HIS A 28 -7.36 30.39 8.46
CA HIS A 28 -8.20 29.42 7.75
C HIS A 28 -7.33 28.34 7.08
N PRO A 29 -7.70 27.05 7.16
CA PRO A 29 -6.91 25.97 6.60
C PRO A 29 -7.08 25.86 5.09
N PHE A 30 -5.97 25.83 4.36
CA PHE A 30 -5.94 25.57 2.92
C PHE A 30 -4.83 24.59 2.56
N SER A 31 -5.18 23.57 1.76
CA SER A 31 -4.23 22.62 1.22
C SER A 31 -3.19 23.31 0.34
N ILE A 32 -1.93 22.95 0.51
CA ILE A 32 -0.84 23.51 -0.30
C ILE A 32 -0.87 22.80 -1.65
N ALA A 33 -0.99 23.56 -2.72
CA ALA A 33 -1.07 23.07 -4.09
C ALA A 33 0.30 22.99 -4.77
N SER A 34 1.28 23.79 -4.32
CA SER A 34 2.61 23.83 -4.90
C SER A 34 3.40 22.57 -4.57
N GLY A 35 4.39 22.24 -5.40
CA GLY A 35 5.34 21.17 -5.10
C GLY A 35 6.21 21.52 -3.88
N PRO A 36 6.58 20.56 -3.01
CA PRO A 36 7.46 20.76 -1.85
C PRO A 36 8.80 21.45 -2.14
N GLU A 37 9.31 21.29 -3.36
CA GLU A 37 10.57 21.90 -3.79
C GLU A 37 10.39 23.34 -4.29
N SER A 38 9.16 23.86 -4.35
CA SER A 38 8.86 25.16 -4.95
C SER A 38 9.29 26.31 -4.04
N HIS A 39 9.81 27.39 -4.63
CA HIS A 39 10.08 28.64 -3.91
C HIS A 39 8.80 29.39 -3.52
N PHE A 40 7.64 28.96 -4.03
CA PHE A 40 6.35 29.56 -3.76
C PHE A 40 5.36 28.56 -3.16
N LEU A 41 4.47 29.07 -2.32
CA LEU A 41 3.27 28.40 -1.83
C LEU A 41 2.09 28.81 -2.69
N GLU A 42 1.40 27.82 -3.23
CA GLU A 42 0.21 28.01 -4.06
C GLU A 42 -0.99 27.43 -3.33
N PHE A 43 -2.11 28.15 -3.38
CA PHE A 43 -3.38 27.76 -2.78
C PHE A 43 -4.46 28.04 -3.83
N TYR A 44 -5.33 27.07 -4.08
CA TYR A 44 -6.58 27.31 -4.81
C TYR A 44 -7.70 27.36 -3.79
N ILE A 45 -8.32 28.53 -3.67
CA ILE A 45 -9.32 28.82 -2.65
C ILE A 45 -10.64 29.03 -3.39
N GLU A 46 -11.61 28.15 -3.14
CA GLU A 46 -12.97 28.30 -3.66
C GLU A 46 -13.69 29.40 -2.88
N VAL A 47 -14.31 30.31 -3.62
CA VAL A 47 -15.17 31.36 -3.07
C VAL A 47 -16.53 30.73 -2.78
N PHE A 48 -16.98 30.84 -1.53
CA PHE A 48 -18.22 30.20 -1.07
C PHE A 48 -19.41 31.17 -1.20
N ASP A 49 -19.75 31.83 -0.09
CA ASP A 49 -20.88 32.77 -0.02
C ASP A 49 -20.38 34.21 0.05
N ASP A 50 -21.19 35.18 -0.36
CA ASP A 50 -20.84 36.62 -0.40
C ASP A 50 -20.40 37.19 0.96
N LYS A 51 -20.81 36.56 2.07
CA LYS A 51 -20.45 36.96 3.44
C LYS A 51 -19.30 36.14 4.03
N SER A 52 -18.77 35.19 3.27
CA SER A 52 -17.71 34.29 3.73
C SER A 52 -16.35 35.00 3.76
N TRP A 53 -15.43 34.46 4.56
CA TRP A 53 -14.05 34.94 4.58
C TRP A 53 -13.39 34.86 3.19
N THR A 54 -13.72 33.84 2.38
CA THR A 54 -13.15 33.67 1.04
C THR A 54 -13.71 34.67 0.04
N ALA A 55 -14.96 35.12 0.18
CA ALA A 55 -15.51 36.22 -0.63
C ALA A 55 -14.88 37.58 -0.27
N ASN A 56 -14.70 37.87 1.02
CA ASN A 56 -14.00 39.09 1.43
C ASN A 56 -12.53 39.08 0.97
N LEU A 57 -11.88 37.91 0.97
CA LEU A 57 -10.56 37.74 0.38
C LEU A 57 -10.57 38.03 -1.12
N TRP A 58 -11.54 37.50 -1.86
CA TRP A 58 -11.68 37.77 -3.29
C TRP A 58 -11.83 39.27 -3.58
N GLN A 59 -12.75 39.94 -2.88
CA GLN A 59 -12.97 41.38 -3.01
C GLN A 59 -11.72 42.20 -2.65
N LEU A 60 -11.01 41.81 -1.58
CA LEU A 60 -9.75 42.45 -1.20
C LEU A 60 -8.73 42.33 -2.35
N LEU A 61 -8.55 41.14 -2.92
CA LEU A 61 -7.61 40.92 -4.01
C LEU A 61 -8.00 41.67 -5.29
N GLU A 62 -9.29 41.77 -5.63
CA GLU A 62 -9.77 42.57 -6.77
C GLU A 62 -9.57 44.08 -6.55
N SER A 63 -9.78 44.57 -5.33
CA SER A 63 -9.68 46.00 -5.03
C SER A 63 -8.24 46.53 -4.97
N THR A 64 -7.26 45.66 -4.76
CA THR A 64 -5.89 46.08 -4.45
C THR A 64 -5.02 46.07 -5.69
N ASP A 65 -5.14 47.11 -6.52
CA ASP A 65 -4.39 47.25 -7.77
C ASP A 65 -2.86 47.49 -7.57
N LYS A 66 -2.39 47.69 -6.32
CA LYS A 66 -1.01 48.16 -6.03
C LYS A 66 -0.31 47.64 -4.76
N MET A 67 -0.93 46.79 -3.92
CA MET A 67 -0.25 46.33 -2.68
C MET A 67 -0.68 44.92 -2.28
N ASP A 68 0.26 43.96 -2.26
CA ASP A 68 -0.02 42.60 -1.81
C ASP A 68 -0.47 42.61 -0.33
N PRO A 69 -1.60 41.96 0.02
CA PRO A 69 -2.02 41.89 1.41
C PRO A 69 -0.99 41.13 2.24
N ARG A 70 -0.75 41.58 3.47
CA ARG A 70 0.11 40.88 4.42
C ARG A 70 -0.51 39.52 4.76
N VAL A 71 0.14 38.45 4.33
CA VAL A 71 -0.29 37.08 4.65
C VAL A 71 0.61 36.46 5.71
N GLU A 72 -0.01 35.95 6.77
CA GLU A 72 0.63 35.14 7.81
C GLU A 72 0.30 33.66 7.56
N ILE A 73 1.33 32.81 7.55
CA ILE A 73 1.19 31.37 7.30
C ILE A 73 1.64 30.60 8.54
N GLN A 74 0.84 29.63 8.98
CA GLN A 74 1.21 28.69 10.05
C GLN A 74 1.10 27.25 9.54
N GLY A 75 2.07 26.41 9.88
CA GLY A 75 2.10 25.00 9.46
C GLY A 75 3.51 24.54 9.08
N PRO A 76 3.63 23.46 8.30
CA PRO A 76 2.53 22.69 7.70
C PRO A 76 1.81 21.78 8.70
N TYR A 77 0.57 21.40 8.36
CA TYR A 77 -0.26 20.47 9.11
C TYR A 77 -0.76 19.33 8.20
N GLY A 78 -1.16 18.22 8.83
CA GLY A 78 -1.68 17.04 8.13
C GLY A 78 -0.61 16.03 7.73
N THR A 79 -1.04 14.95 7.09
CA THR A 79 -0.19 13.82 6.67
C THR A 79 0.06 13.85 5.17
N GLN A 80 1.18 13.26 4.74
CA GLN A 80 1.50 13.09 3.32
C GLN A 80 0.49 12.16 2.62
N LEU A 81 0.05 12.51 1.41
CA LEU A 81 -0.92 11.71 0.63
C LEU A 81 -0.35 10.38 0.13
N CYS A 82 0.93 10.36 -0.23
CA CYS A 82 1.62 9.21 -0.79
C CYS A 82 3.08 9.26 -0.35
N ARG A 83 3.57 8.18 0.24
CA ARG A 83 5.00 7.96 0.50
C ARG A 83 5.60 7.22 -0.70
N PRO A 84 6.41 7.88 -1.54
CA PRO A 84 7.02 7.24 -2.71
C PRO A 84 7.89 6.02 -2.34
N GLU A 85 8.36 5.95 -1.10
CA GLU A 85 9.16 4.83 -0.57
C GLU A 85 8.32 3.56 -0.35
N GLU A 86 7.01 3.71 -0.16
CA GLU A 86 6.08 2.62 0.12
C GLU A 86 5.24 2.23 -1.11
N PHE A 87 4.98 3.18 -2.02
CA PHE A 87 4.10 2.97 -3.19
C PHE A 87 4.79 3.28 -4.52
N SER A 88 4.70 2.33 -5.47
CA SER A 88 5.32 2.49 -6.80
C SER A 88 4.36 3.07 -7.81
N HIS A 89 3.06 2.97 -7.55
CA HIS A 89 2.02 3.48 -8.43
C HIS A 89 1.06 4.33 -7.56
N ALA A 90 0.59 5.46 -8.10
CA ALA A 90 -0.40 6.29 -7.42
C ALA A 90 -1.56 6.52 -8.37
N LEU A 91 -2.74 6.03 -8.00
CA LEU A 91 -3.99 6.36 -8.68
C LEU A 91 -4.74 7.34 -7.81
N THR A 92 -4.58 8.61 -8.09
CA THR A 92 -5.12 9.70 -7.29
C THR A 92 -6.48 10.13 -7.81
N VAL A 93 -7.43 10.35 -6.89
CA VAL A 93 -8.79 10.75 -7.21
C VAL A 93 -9.17 12.01 -6.43
N GLY A 94 -9.37 13.10 -7.15
CA GLY A 94 -9.80 14.39 -6.58
C GLY A 94 -11.22 14.75 -6.99
N SER A 95 -12.01 15.30 -6.09
CA SER A 95 -13.33 15.85 -6.39
C SER A 95 -13.45 17.33 -6.02
N GLY A 96 -13.85 18.19 -6.97
CA GLY A 96 -13.90 19.64 -6.78
C GLY A 96 -12.53 20.19 -6.36
N THR A 97 -12.51 21.03 -5.33
CA THR A 97 -11.29 21.53 -4.68
C THR A 97 -10.46 20.45 -3.95
N GLY A 98 -10.99 19.23 -3.79
CA GLY A 98 -10.23 18.08 -3.29
C GLY A 98 -9.04 17.67 -4.18
N VAL A 99 -8.92 18.22 -5.39
CA VAL A 99 -7.73 18.02 -6.25
C VAL A 99 -6.50 18.76 -5.74
N VAL A 100 -6.66 19.86 -5.00
CA VAL A 100 -5.58 20.75 -4.57
C VAL A 100 -4.42 20.03 -3.86
N PRO A 101 -4.65 19.18 -2.82
CA PRO A 101 -3.56 18.46 -2.19
C PRO A 101 -2.88 17.47 -3.15
N ILE A 102 -3.61 16.95 -4.14
CA ILE A 102 -3.09 16.03 -5.16
C ILE A 102 -2.21 16.75 -6.18
N LEU A 103 -2.50 18.02 -6.51
CA LEU A 103 -1.65 18.85 -7.37
C LEU A 103 -0.24 19.01 -6.82
N SER A 104 -0.09 19.08 -5.49
CA SER A 104 1.23 19.10 -4.85
C SER A 104 2.02 17.83 -5.13
N LEU A 105 1.36 16.66 -5.08
CA LEU A 105 1.96 15.36 -5.40
C LEU A 105 2.30 15.25 -6.88
N PHE A 106 1.39 15.71 -7.76
CA PHE A 106 1.63 15.79 -9.20
C PHE A 106 2.85 16.67 -9.51
N LYS A 107 2.93 17.89 -8.96
CA LYS A 107 4.06 18.81 -9.17
C LYS A 107 5.38 18.24 -8.65
N GLN A 108 5.36 17.49 -7.54
CA GLN A 108 6.54 16.76 -7.06
C GLN A 108 6.96 15.67 -8.06
N HIS A 109 6.01 14.83 -8.52
CA HIS A 109 6.27 13.77 -9.49
C HIS A 109 6.77 14.32 -10.82
N ALA A 110 6.12 15.34 -11.36
CA ALA A 110 6.48 16.02 -12.59
C ALA A 110 7.92 16.53 -12.56
N ARG A 111 8.32 17.26 -11.51
CA ARG A 111 9.70 17.73 -11.36
C ARG A 111 10.72 16.60 -11.29
N ARG A 112 10.36 15.51 -10.62
CA ARG A 112 11.20 14.32 -10.51
C ARG A 112 11.45 13.71 -11.89
N ILE A 113 10.39 13.45 -12.66
CA ILE A 113 10.50 12.82 -13.98
C ILE A 113 11.10 13.77 -15.02
N HIS A 114 10.95 15.09 -14.87
CA HIS A 114 11.60 16.07 -15.73
C HIS A 114 13.13 16.03 -15.63
N ARG A 115 13.69 15.59 -14.49
CA ARG A 115 15.15 15.44 -14.31
C ARG A 115 15.70 14.12 -14.85
N LEU A 116 14.82 13.20 -15.28
CA LEU A 116 15.20 11.88 -15.75
C LEU A 116 15.19 11.83 -17.27
N GLU A 117 16.10 11.04 -17.84
CA GLU A 117 16.11 10.73 -19.26
C GLU A 117 15.22 9.50 -19.55
N PRO A 118 14.27 9.56 -20.50
CA PRO A 118 13.31 8.49 -20.73
C PRO A 118 13.94 7.13 -21.08
N THR A 119 14.91 7.12 -22.00
CA THR A 119 15.60 5.91 -22.47
C THR A 119 16.30 5.19 -21.33
N THR A 120 17.15 5.93 -20.61
CA THR A 120 17.89 5.46 -19.45
C THR A 120 16.94 5.00 -18.34
N TYR A 121 15.85 5.73 -18.10
CA TYR A 121 14.84 5.36 -17.11
C TYR A 121 14.19 4.01 -17.43
N PHE A 122 13.74 3.77 -18.66
CA PHE A 122 13.09 2.51 -19.01
C PHE A 122 14.07 1.31 -18.97
N ILE A 123 15.33 1.51 -19.34
CA ILE A 123 16.36 0.46 -19.22
C ILE A 123 16.56 0.08 -17.76
N HIS A 124 16.84 1.05 -16.88
CA HIS A 124 17.02 0.80 -15.45
C HIS A 124 15.76 0.21 -14.82
N HIS A 125 14.59 0.66 -15.26
CA HIS A 125 13.31 0.14 -14.79
C HIS A 125 13.14 -1.35 -15.15
N ASP A 126 13.44 -1.74 -16.39
CA ASP A 126 13.37 -3.15 -16.83
C ASP A 126 14.40 -4.02 -16.10
N GLU A 127 15.62 -3.52 -15.90
CA GLU A 127 16.66 -4.21 -15.13
C GLU A 127 16.25 -4.43 -13.66
N ASN A 128 15.72 -3.40 -13.01
CA ASN A 128 15.22 -3.49 -11.64
C ASN A 128 14.02 -4.43 -11.53
N GLU A 129 13.09 -4.42 -12.49
CA GLU A 129 11.97 -5.37 -12.53
C GLU A 129 12.45 -6.82 -12.71
N GLN A 130 13.44 -7.05 -13.57
CA GLN A 130 14.05 -8.38 -13.74
C GLN A 130 14.77 -8.85 -12.49
N ALA A 131 15.52 -7.97 -11.81
CA ALA A 131 16.19 -8.28 -10.56
C ALA A 131 15.17 -8.68 -9.47
N VAL A 132 14.11 -7.88 -9.29
CA VAL A 132 13.03 -8.16 -8.34
C VAL A 132 12.32 -9.48 -8.67
N ARG A 133 12.02 -9.73 -9.95
CA ARG A 133 11.38 -10.96 -10.40
C ARG A 133 12.25 -12.19 -10.12
N SER A 134 13.56 -12.11 -10.36
CA SER A 134 14.47 -13.23 -10.09
C SER A 134 14.56 -13.56 -8.60
N ILE A 135 14.66 -12.54 -7.74
CA ILE A 135 14.66 -12.70 -6.28
C ILE A 135 13.33 -13.29 -5.80
N ARG A 136 12.22 -12.85 -6.38
CA ARG A 136 10.89 -13.37 -6.07
C ARG A 136 10.75 -14.84 -6.47
N LEU A 137 11.10 -15.21 -7.70
CA LEU A 137 11.03 -16.61 -8.15
C LEU A 137 11.93 -17.51 -7.28
N ALA A 138 13.13 -17.03 -6.93
CA ALA A 138 14.00 -17.72 -5.99
C ALA A 138 13.42 -17.79 -4.57
N SER A 139 12.63 -16.80 -4.14
CA SER A 139 11.92 -16.83 -2.86
C SER A 139 10.72 -17.78 -2.91
N GLU A 140 9.93 -17.80 -4.00
CA GLU A 140 8.79 -18.69 -4.20
C GLU A 140 9.22 -20.15 -4.28
N GLN A 141 10.34 -20.46 -4.94
CA GLN A 141 10.93 -21.80 -4.91
C GLN A 141 11.34 -22.25 -3.50
N ARG A 142 11.75 -21.30 -2.65
CA ARG A 142 12.05 -21.54 -1.22
C ARG A 142 10.80 -21.55 -0.34
N LYS A 143 9.67 -21.00 -0.80
CA LYS A 143 8.41 -20.96 -0.06
C LYS A 143 7.75 -22.34 -0.11
N GLY A 144 7.54 -22.91 1.07
CA GLY A 144 6.82 -24.15 1.27
C GLY A 144 7.01 -24.60 2.72
N SER A 145 5.92 -24.91 3.40
CA SER A 145 6.02 -25.50 4.72
C SER A 145 6.57 -26.92 4.65
N PHE A 146 7.05 -27.43 5.77
CA PHE A 146 7.52 -28.82 5.88
C PHE A 146 6.47 -29.79 5.35
N LEU A 147 5.21 -29.60 5.79
CA LEU A 147 4.08 -30.42 5.40
C LEU A 147 3.82 -30.34 3.89
N HIS A 148 3.91 -29.14 3.30
CA HIS A 148 3.75 -28.95 1.86
C HIS A 148 4.84 -29.68 1.07
N LYS A 149 6.11 -29.60 1.49
CA LYS A 149 7.23 -30.28 0.85
C LYS A 149 7.13 -31.80 1.00
N LEU A 150 6.73 -32.31 2.17
CA LEU A 150 6.44 -33.74 2.40
C LEU A 150 5.32 -34.25 1.50
N VAL A 151 4.18 -33.56 1.46
CA VAL A 151 3.04 -33.93 0.60
C VAL A 151 3.43 -33.90 -0.89
N MET A 152 4.27 -32.94 -1.30
CA MET A 152 4.82 -32.89 -2.66
C MET A 152 5.76 -34.06 -2.98
N CYS A 153 6.47 -34.62 -2.00
CA CYS A 153 7.27 -35.84 -2.18
C CYS A 153 6.41 -37.09 -2.41
N PHE A 154 5.21 -37.14 -1.82
CA PHE A 154 4.28 -38.27 -1.96
C PHE A 154 3.27 -38.12 -3.10
N ARG A 155 3.14 -36.93 -3.70
CA ARG A 155 2.38 -36.79 -4.94
C ARG A 155 3.19 -37.40 -6.08
N PRO A 156 2.60 -38.27 -6.92
CA PRO A 156 3.26 -38.68 -8.14
C PRO A 156 3.60 -37.42 -8.91
N LYS A 157 4.84 -37.34 -9.43
CA LYS A 157 5.25 -36.30 -10.39
C LYS A 157 4.31 -36.41 -11.58
N GLN A 158 3.14 -35.77 -11.52
CA GLN A 158 2.40 -35.43 -12.72
C GLN A 158 3.41 -34.65 -13.54
N LYS A 159 3.76 -35.19 -14.72
CA LYS A 159 4.52 -34.46 -15.74
C LYS A 159 3.93 -33.07 -15.73
N ALA A 160 4.69 -32.09 -15.22
CA ALA A 160 4.29 -30.71 -15.29
C ALA A 160 3.92 -30.53 -16.76
N LYS A 161 2.63 -30.31 -17.05
CA LYS A 161 2.26 -29.77 -18.36
C LYS A 161 3.25 -28.64 -18.55
N LYS A 162 4.02 -28.70 -19.65
CA LYS A 162 4.83 -27.60 -20.16
C LYS A 162 3.88 -26.43 -20.42
N LEU A 163 3.38 -25.80 -19.35
CA LEU A 163 2.65 -24.57 -19.40
C LEU A 163 3.73 -23.51 -19.29
N TYR A 164 4.16 -23.07 -20.47
CA TYR A 164 5.07 -21.95 -20.73
C TYR A 164 6.53 -22.13 -20.30
N ARG A 165 7.18 -23.16 -20.84
CA ARG A 165 8.61 -23.04 -21.19
C ARG A 165 8.70 -22.54 -22.64
N PHE A 166 8.42 -21.25 -22.86
CA PHE A 166 8.70 -20.63 -24.15
C PHE A 166 10.23 -20.61 -24.32
N LYS A 167 10.73 -21.44 -25.23
CA LYS A 167 12.12 -21.41 -25.66
C LYS A 167 12.38 -20.02 -26.25
N SER A 168 13.24 -19.28 -25.54
CA SER A 168 14.25 -18.35 -26.04
C SER A 168 14.36 -18.24 -27.57
N LYS A 169 14.42 -16.97 -28.03
CA LYS A 169 14.67 -16.45 -29.39
C LYS A 169 13.45 -16.27 -30.30
N ARG A 170 12.48 -15.45 -29.86
CA ARG A 170 11.67 -14.61 -30.75
C ARG A 170 11.62 -13.21 -30.15
N THR A 171 11.95 -12.23 -30.98
CA THR A 171 12.28 -10.85 -30.64
C THR A 171 11.22 -10.21 -29.73
N ARG A 172 11.65 -9.72 -28.55
CA ARG A 172 10.83 -9.16 -27.44
C ARG A 172 9.83 -8.06 -27.87
N GLN A 173 10.05 -7.42 -29.02
CA GLN A 173 9.19 -6.39 -29.56
C GLN A 173 7.89 -6.98 -30.13
N SER A 174 7.94 -8.11 -30.84
CA SER A 174 6.78 -8.72 -31.52
C SER A 174 5.74 -9.31 -30.56
N MET A 175 6.13 -9.89 -29.42
CA MET A 175 5.16 -10.42 -28.43
C MET A 175 4.50 -9.31 -27.59
N ARG A 176 5.19 -8.20 -27.37
CA ARG A 176 4.64 -7.04 -26.64
C ARG A 176 3.62 -6.33 -27.55
N THR A 177 3.95 -6.18 -28.83
CA THR A 177 3.02 -5.67 -29.83
C THR A 177 1.86 -6.63 -30.09
N GLU A 178 2.03 -7.95 -30.17
CA GLU A 178 0.89 -8.87 -30.34
C GLU A 178 -0.05 -8.92 -29.14
N LYS A 179 0.45 -8.91 -27.89
CA LYS A 179 -0.42 -8.86 -26.70
C LYS A 179 -1.08 -7.50 -26.51
N ILE A 180 -0.36 -6.41 -26.77
CA ILE A 180 -0.91 -5.05 -26.68
C ILE A 180 -1.87 -4.80 -27.85
N GLN A 181 -1.56 -5.24 -29.06
CA GLN A 181 -2.45 -5.16 -30.23
C GLN A 181 -3.68 -6.06 -30.04
N PHE A 182 -3.53 -7.27 -29.49
CA PHE A 182 -4.67 -8.12 -29.12
C PHE A 182 -5.55 -7.47 -28.04
N MET A 183 -4.96 -6.81 -27.03
CA MET A 183 -5.71 -6.07 -26.01
C MET A 183 -6.22 -4.69 -26.46
N MET A 184 -5.63 -4.09 -27.49
CA MET A 184 -6.08 -2.84 -28.11
C MET A 184 -7.16 -3.09 -29.18
N ASP A 185 -7.06 -4.19 -29.92
CA ASP A 185 -8.12 -4.69 -30.83
C ASP A 185 -9.34 -5.15 -30.01
N LEU A 186 -9.14 -5.71 -28.80
CA LEU A 186 -10.19 -5.92 -27.78
C LEU A 186 -10.88 -4.61 -27.36
N ARG A 187 -10.21 -3.45 -27.48
CA ARG A 187 -10.76 -2.12 -27.11
C ARG A 187 -11.41 -1.38 -28.29
N ALA A 188 -11.07 -1.74 -29.52
CA ALA A 188 -11.64 -1.13 -30.73
C ALA A 188 -13.05 -1.68 -31.06
N GLY A 189 -13.42 -2.84 -30.50
CA GLY A 189 -14.75 -3.44 -30.63
C GLY A 189 -15.74 -2.87 -29.61
N ARG A 190 -16.63 -1.97 -30.03
CA ARG A 190 -17.82 -1.61 -29.25
C ARG A 190 -18.79 -2.80 -29.16
N ASN A 191 -19.28 -3.06 -27.94
CA ASN A 191 -20.53 -3.76 -27.59
C ASN A 191 -20.74 -5.17 -28.17
N THR A 192 -20.01 -6.18 -27.68
CA THR A 192 -20.37 -7.59 -27.88
C THR A 192 -20.42 -8.40 -26.58
N THR A 193 -21.23 -9.44 -26.59
CA THR A 193 -21.56 -10.35 -25.47
C THR A 193 -20.34 -11.08 -24.89
N GLU A 194 -19.26 -11.23 -25.69
CA GLU A 194 -17.98 -11.83 -25.29
C GLU A 194 -17.27 -11.00 -24.20
N ASP A 195 -17.43 -9.68 -24.21
CA ASP A 195 -16.78 -8.76 -23.26
C ASP A 195 -17.39 -8.88 -21.84
N GLN A 196 -18.70 -9.20 -21.76
CA GLN A 196 -19.34 -9.52 -20.49
C GLN A 196 -18.85 -10.85 -19.91
N GLU A 197 -18.59 -11.84 -20.77
CA GLU A 197 -18.14 -13.16 -20.36
C GLU A 197 -16.67 -13.13 -19.88
N GLN A 198 -15.82 -12.34 -20.54
CA GLN A 198 -14.43 -12.11 -20.13
C GLN A 198 -14.31 -11.21 -18.90
N ARG A 199 -15.20 -10.22 -18.73
CA ARG A 199 -15.31 -9.46 -17.48
C ARG A 199 -15.73 -10.37 -16.32
N LYS A 200 -16.67 -11.30 -16.56
CA LYS A 200 -17.06 -12.34 -15.59
C LYS A 200 -15.90 -13.26 -15.22
N ALA A 201 -15.09 -13.69 -16.20
CA ALA A 201 -13.92 -14.54 -15.96
C ALA A 201 -12.84 -13.81 -15.16
N THR A 202 -12.66 -12.50 -15.40
CA THR A 202 -11.75 -11.65 -14.62
C THR A 202 -12.26 -11.50 -13.19
N ILE A 203 -13.58 -11.28 -13.01
CA ILE A 203 -14.21 -11.22 -11.69
C ILE A 203 -14.10 -12.56 -10.94
N ASP A 204 -14.29 -13.71 -11.60
CA ASP A 204 -14.12 -15.03 -10.99
C ASP A 204 -12.64 -15.31 -10.61
N LEU A 205 -11.70 -14.84 -11.43
CA LEU A 205 -10.28 -14.88 -11.08
C LEU A 205 -9.97 -14.00 -9.86
N LEU A 206 -10.52 -12.77 -9.82
CA LEU A 206 -10.42 -11.86 -8.69
C LEU A 206 -11.03 -12.45 -7.43
N GLU A 207 -12.16 -13.14 -7.53
CA GLU A 207 -12.82 -13.81 -6.41
C GLU A 207 -11.97 -14.97 -5.87
N LYS A 208 -11.39 -15.79 -6.74
CA LYS A 208 -10.45 -16.87 -6.34
C LYS A 208 -9.19 -16.33 -5.68
N ILE A 209 -8.63 -15.24 -6.21
CA ILE A 209 -7.45 -14.58 -5.66
C ILE A 209 -7.78 -13.96 -4.30
N THR A 210 -8.90 -13.25 -4.17
CA THR A 210 -9.33 -12.65 -2.90
C THR A 210 -9.65 -13.69 -1.82
N LEU A 211 -10.19 -14.86 -2.19
CA LEU A 211 -10.36 -16.00 -1.28
C LEU A 211 -9.02 -16.52 -0.75
N ARG A 212 -7.99 -16.62 -1.59
CA ARG A 212 -6.63 -17.00 -1.15
C ARG A 212 -6.03 -15.96 -0.21
N ALA A 213 -6.21 -14.67 -0.52
CA ALA A 213 -5.75 -13.58 0.34
C ALA A 213 -6.42 -13.60 1.71
N LYS A 214 -7.75 -13.81 1.76
CA LYS A 214 -8.50 -13.99 3.01
C LYS A 214 -7.95 -15.14 3.83
N HIS A 215 -7.65 -16.28 3.19
CA HIS A 215 -7.07 -17.42 3.88
C HIS A 215 -5.68 -17.09 4.47
N HIS A 216 -4.82 -16.37 3.75
CA HIS A 216 -3.52 -15.92 4.26
C HIS A 216 -3.66 -14.93 5.43
N ILE A 217 -4.65 -14.04 5.39
CA ILE A 217 -4.94 -13.12 6.51
C ILE A 217 -5.43 -13.90 7.73
N HIS A 218 -6.36 -14.83 7.56
CA HIS A 218 -6.85 -15.68 8.65
C HIS A 218 -5.72 -16.53 9.26
N GLN A 219 -4.80 -17.05 8.46
CA GLN A 219 -3.61 -17.75 8.95
C GLN A 219 -2.73 -16.85 9.83
N ASN A 220 -2.47 -15.61 9.43
CA ASN A 220 -1.69 -14.67 10.23
C ASN A 220 -2.38 -14.30 11.55
N VAL A 221 -3.70 -14.12 11.54
CA VAL A 221 -4.50 -13.85 12.75
C VAL A 221 -4.43 -15.04 13.71
N LEU A 222 -4.54 -16.27 13.20
CA LEU A 222 -4.43 -17.49 13.99
C LEU A 222 -3.05 -17.61 14.65
N VAL A 223 -1.98 -17.26 13.94
CA VAL A 223 -0.61 -17.23 14.49
C VAL A 223 -0.48 -16.19 15.60
N GLY A 224 -1.23 -15.09 15.54
CA GLY A 224 -1.27 -14.04 16.56
C GLY A 224 -1.75 -14.50 17.95
N ILE A 225 -2.49 -15.61 18.03
CA ILE A 225 -2.97 -16.17 19.31
C ILE A 225 -1.81 -16.82 20.10
N VAL A 226 -0.84 -17.40 19.40
CA VAL A 226 0.30 -18.12 20.01
C VAL A 226 1.11 -17.25 20.99
N PRO A 227 1.57 -16.03 20.64
CA PRO A 227 2.34 -15.21 21.58
C PRO A 227 1.51 -14.74 22.79
N VAL A 228 0.21 -14.47 22.62
CA VAL A 228 -0.67 -14.11 23.74
C VAL A 228 -0.75 -15.27 24.75
N PHE A 229 -0.92 -16.49 24.23
CA PHE A 229 -0.92 -17.69 25.05
C PHE A 229 0.43 -17.94 25.74
N GLY A 230 1.55 -17.68 25.04
CA GLY A 230 2.90 -17.77 25.59
C GLY A 230 3.13 -16.82 26.78
N VAL A 231 2.66 -15.57 26.70
CA VAL A 231 2.71 -14.62 27.81
C VAL A 231 1.89 -15.11 29.01
N ALA A 232 0.73 -15.72 28.77
CA ALA A 232 -0.09 -16.31 29.83
C ALA A 232 0.62 -17.47 30.53
N VAL A 233 1.30 -18.36 29.78
CA VAL A 233 2.11 -19.46 30.35
C VAL A 233 3.24 -18.93 31.23
N ILE A 234 3.98 -17.92 30.74
CA ILE A 234 5.05 -17.29 31.52
C ILE A 234 4.51 -16.68 32.81
N SER A 235 3.37 -15.99 32.72
CA SER A 235 2.72 -15.34 33.87
C SER A 235 2.27 -16.36 34.92
N LEU A 236 1.66 -17.47 34.49
CA LEU A 236 1.24 -18.56 35.38
C LEU A 236 2.45 -19.22 36.04
N PHE A 237 3.51 -19.49 35.29
CA PHE A 237 4.74 -20.07 35.81
C PHE A 237 5.40 -19.19 36.88
N LEU A 238 5.56 -17.89 36.62
CA LEU A 238 6.15 -16.96 37.58
C LEU A 238 5.27 -16.79 38.82
N SER A 239 3.96 -16.66 38.63
CA SER A 239 3.00 -16.51 39.73
C SER A 239 3.00 -17.73 40.66
N TRP A 240 2.91 -18.93 40.09
CA TRP A 240 2.88 -20.17 40.87
C TRP A 240 4.22 -20.49 41.54
N ASN A 241 5.35 -20.16 40.91
CA ASN A 241 6.65 -20.28 41.57
C ASN A 241 6.84 -19.22 42.68
N ALA A 242 6.33 -18.00 42.52
CA ALA A 242 6.38 -16.99 43.58
C ALA A 242 5.53 -17.39 44.80
N ILE A 243 4.39 -18.05 44.57
CA ILE A 243 3.54 -18.61 45.64
C ILE A 243 4.28 -19.75 46.36
N ARG A 244 4.99 -20.64 45.64
CA ARG A 244 5.82 -21.70 46.23
C ARG A 244 6.82 -21.14 47.25
N VAL A 245 7.51 -20.05 46.90
CA VAL A 245 8.53 -19.44 47.77
C VAL A 245 7.92 -18.78 49.02
N LYS A 246 6.68 -18.29 48.94
CA LYS A 246 6.01 -17.57 50.05
C LYS A 246 5.27 -18.47 51.03
N PHE A 247 4.82 -19.65 50.61
CA PHE A 247 4.00 -20.55 51.40
C PHE A 247 4.60 -21.97 51.40
N ASP A 248 5.64 -22.18 52.20
CA ASP A 248 6.24 -23.52 52.44
C ASP A 248 5.24 -24.52 53.08
N ALA A 249 4.10 -24.03 53.58
CA ALA A 249 3.04 -24.83 54.21
C ALA A 249 1.83 -25.08 53.28
N MET A 250 1.98 -24.95 51.96
CA MET A 250 0.89 -25.24 51.01
C MET A 250 0.61 -26.75 50.97
N SER A 251 -0.67 -27.14 50.94
CA SER A 251 -1.04 -28.55 50.95
C SER A 251 -0.50 -29.27 49.70
N CYS A 252 0.05 -30.48 49.86
CA CYS A 252 0.64 -31.24 48.74
C CYS A 252 -0.34 -31.40 47.55
N ARG A 253 -1.65 -31.42 47.83
CA ARG A 253 -2.73 -31.55 46.86
C ARG A 253 -2.90 -30.32 45.97
N GLU A 254 -2.77 -29.11 46.52
CA GLU A 254 -2.88 -27.86 45.75
C GLU A 254 -1.66 -27.67 44.84
N TYR A 255 -0.47 -28.00 45.35
CA TYR A 255 0.76 -27.97 44.56
C TYR A 255 0.73 -28.98 43.40
N GLU A 256 0.27 -30.20 43.66
CA GLU A 256 0.13 -31.23 42.62
C GLU A 256 -0.86 -30.79 41.52
N PHE A 257 -1.96 -30.13 41.90
CA PHE A 257 -2.91 -29.56 40.95
C PHE A 257 -2.28 -28.47 40.08
N MET A 258 -1.64 -27.47 40.69
CA MET A 258 -0.97 -26.38 39.96
C MET A 258 0.11 -26.91 39.00
N ASN A 259 0.89 -27.89 39.44
CA ASN A 259 1.94 -28.50 38.62
C ASN A 259 1.35 -29.26 37.42
N LYS A 260 0.27 -30.04 37.61
CA LYS A 260 -0.44 -30.74 36.53
C LYS A 260 -1.08 -29.77 35.54
N THR A 261 -1.70 -28.70 36.02
CA THR A 261 -2.28 -27.67 35.15
C THR A 261 -1.20 -26.97 34.34
N LEU A 262 -0.07 -26.61 34.95
CA LEU A 262 1.04 -25.96 34.25
C LEU A 262 1.60 -26.86 33.14
N ALA A 263 1.79 -28.15 33.43
CA ALA A 263 2.25 -29.12 32.44
C ALA A 263 1.27 -29.22 31.26
N PHE A 264 -0.03 -29.32 31.54
CA PHE A 264 -1.07 -29.39 30.51
C PHE A 264 -1.08 -28.15 29.60
N VAL A 265 -1.06 -26.94 30.18
CA VAL A 265 -1.05 -25.69 29.41
C VAL A 265 0.26 -25.55 28.60
N THR A 266 1.39 -25.98 29.15
CA THR A 266 2.69 -25.97 28.45
C THR A 266 2.68 -26.89 27.24
N ILE A 267 2.15 -28.10 27.36
CA ILE A 267 2.02 -29.05 26.24
C ILE A 267 1.13 -28.47 25.14
N ILE A 268 0.02 -27.82 25.50
CA ILE A 268 -0.84 -27.13 24.53
C ILE A 268 -0.04 -26.05 23.80
N PHE A 269 0.68 -25.18 24.52
CA PHE A 269 1.48 -24.12 23.91
C PHE A 269 2.56 -24.67 22.97
N GLN A 270 3.31 -25.69 23.42
CA GLN A 270 4.31 -26.36 22.59
C GLN A 270 3.68 -26.99 21.34
N SER A 271 2.50 -27.60 21.46
CA SER A 271 1.79 -28.18 20.31
C SER A 271 1.34 -27.12 19.31
N MET A 272 0.82 -25.98 19.78
CA MET A 272 0.44 -24.85 18.92
C MET A 272 1.67 -24.29 18.20
N PHE A 273 2.77 -24.10 18.92
CA PHE A 273 4.03 -23.64 18.33
C PHE A 273 4.56 -24.64 17.30
N ALA A 274 4.55 -25.94 17.60
CA ALA A 274 4.97 -27.00 16.67
C ALA A 274 4.13 -26.99 15.39
N ILE A 275 2.80 -26.85 15.50
CA ILE A 275 1.91 -26.72 14.34
C ILE A 275 2.31 -25.50 13.50
N VAL A 276 2.58 -24.35 14.14
CA VAL A 276 3.03 -23.16 13.42
C VAL A 276 4.39 -23.39 12.74
N VAL A 277 5.34 -24.03 13.42
CA VAL A 277 6.67 -24.37 12.88
C VAL A 277 6.56 -25.25 11.64
N PHE A 278 5.86 -26.37 11.73
CA PHE A 278 5.84 -27.37 10.66
C PHE A 278 4.85 -27.05 9.54
N CYS A 279 3.72 -26.41 9.86
CA CYS A 279 2.68 -26.12 8.87
C CYS A 279 2.82 -24.75 8.22
N LEU A 280 3.39 -23.75 8.91
CA LEU A 280 3.44 -22.36 8.43
C LEU A 280 4.85 -21.82 8.19
N TRP A 281 5.88 -22.31 8.91
CA TRP A 281 7.24 -21.83 8.70
C TRP A 281 7.95 -22.51 7.53
N SER A 282 8.84 -21.74 6.90
CA SER A 282 9.68 -22.18 5.78
C SER A 282 10.88 -22.97 6.30
N MET A 283 11.08 -24.18 5.77
CA MET A 283 12.22 -25.05 6.11
C MET A 283 13.60 -24.44 5.82
N ASP A 284 13.67 -23.50 4.87
CA ASP A 284 14.93 -23.03 4.30
C ASP A 284 15.56 -21.89 5.14
N SER A 285 15.03 -21.63 6.34
CA SER A 285 15.54 -20.61 7.26
C SER A 285 16.36 -21.26 8.38
N PHE A 286 17.52 -20.72 8.70
CA PHE A 286 18.30 -21.08 9.89
C PHE A 286 17.43 -21.12 11.16
N PHE A 287 16.49 -20.18 11.27
CA PHE A 287 15.57 -20.11 12.40
C PHE A 287 14.68 -21.34 12.52
N PHE A 288 14.29 -22.01 11.43
CA PHE A 288 13.50 -23.24 11.52
C PHE A 288 14.23 -24.33 12.31
N PHE A 289 15.53 -24.52 12.06
CA PHE A 289 16.34 -25.48 12.79
C PHE A 289 16.50 -25.11 14.26
N LEU A 290 16.70 -23.82 14.55
CA LEU A 290 16.74 -23.31 15.91
C LEU A 290 15.40 -23.52 16.63
N ASP A 291 14.29 -23.27 15.95
CA ASP A 291 12.94 -23.42 16.47
C ASP A 291 12.62 -24.89 16.80
N VAL A 292 13.03 -25.83 15.93
CA VAL A 292 12.92 -27.28 16.19
C VAL A 292 13.83 -27.71 17.35
N LEU A 293 15.05 -27.19 17.41
CA LEU A 293 15.98 -27.49 18.51
C LEU A 293 15.42 -27.04 19.86
N VAL A 294 14.87 -25.82 19.93
CA VAL A 294 14.24 -25.29 21.14
C VAL A 294 13.00 -26.11 21.50
N LEU A 295 12.18 -26.53 20.53
CA LEU A 295 11.02 -27.39 20.78
C LEU A 295 11.43 -28.75 21.37
N ILE A 296 12.44 -29.41 20.78
CA ILE A 296 12.95 -30.70 21.28
C ILE A 296 13.53 -30.54 22.69
N THR A 297 14.33 -29.49 22.91
CA THR A 297 14.93 -29.20 24.22
C THR A 297 13.85 -28.95 25.28
N SER A 298 12.79 -28.22 24.93
CA SER A 298 11.65 -27.93 25.80
C SER A 298 10.90 -29.20 26.21
N ILE A 299 10.62 -30.10 25.26
CA ILE A 299 9.97 -31.39 25.53
C ILE A 299 10.85 -32.27 26.43
N ILE A 300 12.15 -32.31 26.17
CA ILE A 300 13.11 -33.08 26.97
C ILE A 300 13.12 -32.58 28.42
N LEU A 301 13.17 -31.25 28.61
CA LEU A 301 13.14 -30.64 29.95
C LEU A 301 11.85 -31.01 30.71
N ASP A 302 10.70 -31.03 30.05
CA ASP A 302 9.42 -31.39 30.68
C ASP A 302 9.33 -32.88 31.02
N VAL A 303 9.83 -33.77 30.16
CA VAL A 303 9.91 -35.22 30.43
C VAL A 303 10.83 -35.50 31.63
N PHE A 304 11.98 -34.81 31.70
CA PHE A 304 12.90 -34.96 32.82
C PHE A 304 12.35 -34.42 34.14
N ARG A 305 11.56 -33.34 34.12
CA ARG A 305 10.85 -32.86 35.32
C ARG A 305 9.87 -33.89 35.86
N TYR A 306 9.15 -34.58 34.97
CA TYR A 306 8.10 -35.52 35.39
C TYR A 306 8.65 -36.90 35.79
N SER A 307 9.85 -37.28 35.33
CA SER A 307 10.51 -38.53 35.72
C SER A 307 11.14 -38.49 37.12
N GLY A 308 11.09 -37.35 37.82
CA GLY A 308 11.46 -37.24 39.24
C GLY A 308 12.96 -37.27 39.55
N ASN A 309 13.83 -37.28 38.53
CA ASN A 309 15.28 -37.49 38.68
C ASN A 309 16.11 -36.23 39.04
N TRP A 310 15.50 -35.09 39.40
CA TRP A 310 16.16 -33.76 39.39
C TRP A 310 16.02 -32.92 40.66
N THR A 311 16.16 -33.49 41.87
CA THR A 311 16.08 -32.71 43.12
C THR A 311 17.24 -31.71 43.35
N THR A 312 18.28 -31.68 42.51
CA THR A 312 19.51 -30.88 42.73
C THR A 312 19.70 -29.70 41.76
N LEU A 313 18.82 -29.49 40.79
CA LEU A 313 19.01 -28.52 39.69
C LEU A 313 17.78 -27.64 39.42
N ASP A 314 16.96 -27.39 40.45
CA ASP A 314 15.75 -26.56 40.41
C ASP A 314 15.99 -25.21 39.70
N SER A 315 17.06 -24.49 40.05
CA SER A 315 17.35 -23.17 39.46
C SER A 315 17.68 -23.23 37.96
N LEU A 316 18.41 -24.25 37.51
CA LEU A 316 18.78 -24.38 36.10
C LEU A 316 17.54 -24.69 35.25
N TYR A 317 16.68 -25.58 35.74
CA TYR A 317 15.40 -25.89 35.09
C TYR A 317 14.51 -24.64 34.98
N TYR A 318 14.37 -23.86 36.05
CA TYR A 318 13.53 -22.66 36.01
C TYR A 318 13.99 -21.65 34.96
N THR A 319 15.31 -21.43 34.87
CA THR A 319 15.89 -20.52 33.87
C THR A 319 15.78 -21.07 32.45
N SER A 320 16.01 -22.36 32.23
CA SER A 320 15.93 -22.97 30.90
C SER A 320 14.48 -23.03 30.39
N TYR A 321 13.52 -23.37 31.26
CA TYR A 321 12.09 -23.33 30.94
C TYR A 321 11.65 -21.92 30.53
N LEU A 322 11.98 -20.91 31.36
CA LEU A 322 11.61 -19.53 31.08
C LEU A 322 12.25 -19.04 29.78
N ALA A 323 13.51 -19.39 29.52
CA ALA A 323 14.21 -19.06 28.28
C ALA A 323 13.54 -19.71 27.06
N SER A 324 13.18 -20.99 27.12
CA SER A 324 12.50 -21.70 26.03
C SER A 324 11.12 -21.11 25.72
N VAL A 325 10.27 -20.90 26.73
CA VAL A 325 8.93 -20.34 26.53
C VAL A 325 8.99 -18.88 26.07
N SER A 326 9.93 -18.09 26.60
CA SER A 326 10.15 -16.71 26.17
C SER A 326 10.66 -16.63 24.74
N TYR A 327 11.59 -17.51 24.36
CA TYR A 327 12.05 -17.62 22.97
C TYR A 327 10.90 -17.94 22.03
N MET A 328 10.09 -18.96 22.33
CA MET A 328 8.95 -19.36 21.49
C MET A 328 7.93 -18.22 21.38
N THR A 329 7.64 -17.53 22.48
CA THR A 329 6.72 -16.38 22.52
C THR A 329 7.24 -15.22 21.68
N PHE A 330 8.50 -14.81 21.89
CA PHE A 330 9.13 -13.73 21.13
C PHE A 330 9.25 -14.08 19.65
N ARG A 331 9.59 -15.32 19.32
CA ARG A 331 9.69 -15.80 17.94
C ARG A 331 8.36 -15.71 17.20
N SER A 332 7.28 -16.18 17.82
CA SER A 332 5.93 -16.06 17.27
C SER A 332 5.50 -14.60 17.15
N TRP A 333 5.79 -13.75 18.15
CA TRP A 333 5.50 -12.32 18.10
C TRP A 333 6.25 -11.61 16.97
N ALA A 334 7.57 -11.79 16.89
CA ALA A 334 8.40 -11.20 15.85
C ALA A 334 7.94 -11.58 14.44
N ARG A 335 7.36 -12.78 14.28
CA ARG A 335 6.78 -13.24 13.01
C ARG A 335 5.47 -12.54 12.67
N VAL A 336 4.61 -12.30 13.65
CA VAL A 336 3.34 -11.59 13.49
C VAL A 336 3.59 -10.12 13.13
N VAL A 337 4.60 -9.51 13.77
CA VAL A 337 4.98 -8.11 13.54
C VAL A 337 5.77 -7.95 12.23
N HIS A 338 6.71 -8.84 11.91
CA HIS A 338 7.52 -8.76 10.69
C HIS A 338 6.98 -9.67 9.59
N SER A 339 6.26 -9.07 8.65
CA SER A 339 5.93 -9.65 7.35
C SER A 339 7.21 -10.04 6.59
N GLN A 340 7.31 -11.31 6.16
CA GLN A 340 8.51 -11.84 5.47
C GLN A 340 8.75 -11.25 4.06
N ASN A 341 7.82 -10.43 3.56
CA ASN A 341 7.89 -9.93 2.19
C ASN A 341 8.72 -8.63 2.06
N ASP A 342 9.26 -8.06 3.13
CA ASP A 342 9.87 -6.72 3.09
C ASP A 342 11.19 -6.61 2.31
N SER A 343 11.97 -7.67 2.18
CA SER A 343 13.34 -7.57 1.63
C SER A 343 13.37 -7.24 0.14
N TRP A 344 12.66 -8.02 -0.68
CA TRP A 344 12.54 -7.74 -2.11
C TRP A 344 11.61 -6.55 -2.39
N ARG A 345 10.63 -6.28 -1.51
CA ARG A 345 9.78 -5.10 -1.59
C ARG A 345 10.60 -3.83 -1.50
N ARG A 346 11.47 -3.69 -0.49
CA ARG A 346 12.36 -2.52 -0.38
C ARG A 346 13.23 -2.33 -1.63
N LEU A 347 13.69 -3.42 -2.25
CA LEU A 347 14.45 -3.35 -3.50
C LEU A 347 13.60 -2.85 -4.67
N ALA A 348 12.35 -3.30 -4.78
CA ALA A 348 11.43 -2.90 -5.85
C ALA A 348 11.01 -1.41 -5.78
N MET A 349 11.16 -0.79 -4.61
CA MET A 349 10.65 0.53 -4.27
C MET A 349 11.76 1.60 -4.15
N ARG A 350 13.02 1.23 -4.43
CA ARG A 350 14.18 2.13 -4.36
C ARG A 350 14.04 3.36 -5.27
N ASP A 351 13.31 3.23 -6.37
CA ASP A 351 13.13 4.28 -7.37
C ASP A 351 11.85 5.09 -7.18
N GLY A 352 11.30 5.17 -5.96
CA GLY A 352 10.13 5.99 -5.64
C GLY A 352 8.89 5.68 -6.50
N LEU A 353 8.05 6.70 -6.69
CA LEU A 353 6.84 6.60 -7.51
C LEU A 353 7.19 6.45 -9.00
N LYS A 354 6.78 5.34 -9.61
CA LYS A 354 7.03 4.95 -11.00
C LYS A 354 5.95 5.42 -11.95
N THR A 355 4.69 5.38 -11.51
CA THR A 355 3.56 5.89 -12.28
C THR A 355 2.65 6.76 -11.42
N PHE A 356 2.15 7.82 -12.03
CA PHE A 356 1.19 8.73 -11.43
C PHE A 356 -0.02 8.86 -12.35
N SER A 357 -1.20 8.56 -11.81
CA SER A 357 -2.47 8.74 -12.50
C SER A 357 -3.34 9.69 -11.69
N LEU A 358 -3.88 10.73 -12.32
CA LEU A 358 -4.82 11.66 -11.71
C LEU A 358 -6.17 11.55 -12.40
N VAL A 359 -7.20 11.26 -11.61
CA VAL A 359 -8.61 11.34 -11.99
C VAL A 359 -9.24 12.50 -11.21
N TRP A 360 -9.46 13.61 -11.89
CA TRP A 360 -10.11 14.77 -11.28
C TRP A 360 -11.56 14.88 -11.74
N VAL A 361 -12.50 15.04 -10.80
CA VAL A 361 -13.91 15.24 -11.10
C VAL A 361 -14.39 16.56 -10.53
N THR A 362 -14.86 17.48 -11.36
CA THR A 362 -15.40 18.77 -10.92
C THR A 362 -16.84 18.97 -11.40
N ARG A 363 -17.62 19.71 -10.60
CA ARG A 363 -18.97 20.18 -10.95
C ARG A 363 -18.96 21.61 -11.49
N SER A 364 -17.80 22.25 -11.54
CA SER A 364 -17.59 23.62 -11.99
C SER A 364 -16.59 23.61 -13.14
N ALA A 365 -17.02 24.05 -14.31
CA ALA A 365 -16.18 24.26 -15.47
C ALA A 365 -15.22 25.45 -15.25
N SER A 366 -15.64 26.48 -14.52
CA SER A 366 -14.79 27.62 -14.15
C SER A 366 -13.60 27.20 -13.27
N LEU A 367 -13.81 26.30 -12.30
CA LEU A 367 -12.72 25.74 -11.50
C LEU A 367 -11.74 24.96 -12.40
N ALA A 368 -12.25 24.15 -13.33
CA ALA A 368 -11.38 23.46 -14.30
C ALA A 368 -10.58 24.46 -15.13
N ALA A 369 -11.22 25.48 -15.70
CA ALA A 369 -10.55 26.52 -16.50
C ALA A 369 -9.45 27.24 -15.71
N SER A 370 -9.62 27.44 -14.41
CA SER A 370 -8.61 28.12 -13.57
C SER A 370 -7.37 27.28 -13.26
N VAL A 371 -7.50 25.96 -13.13
CA VAL A 371 -6.40 25.06 -12.71
C VAL A 371 -5.75 24.37 -13.91
N LEU A 372 -6.51 24.17 -14.98
CA LEU A 372 -6.07 23.42 -16.14
C LEU A 372 -4.83 24.01 -16.83
N PRO A 373 -4.69 25.34 -17.02
CA PRO A 373 -3.47 25.91 -17.61
C PRO A 373 -2.21 25.48 -16.87
N ASP A 374 -2.23 25.51 -15.53
CA ASP A 374 -1.08 25.10 -14.71
C ASP A 374 -0.73 23.61 -14.89
N ILE A 375 -1.73 22.75 -15.11
CA ILE A 375 -1.52 21.33 -15.39
C ILE A 375 -0.99 21.14 -16.82
N ASP A 376 -1.60 21.83 -17.79
CA ASP A 376 -1.29 21.68 -19.20
C ASP A 376 0.13 22.18 -19.49
N ASP A 377 0.56 23.30 -18.93
CA ASP A 377 1.92 23.83 -19.06
C ASP A 377 2.97 22.80 -18.61
N ILE A 378 2.77 22.19 -17.44
CA ILE A 378 3.66 21.14 -16.93
C ILE A 378 3.63 19.92 -17.86
N MET A 379 2.45 19.51 -18.31
CA MET A 379 2.32 18.36 -19.22
C MET A 379 2.95 18.62 -20.59
N GLN A 380 2.90 19.86 -21.10
CA GLN A 380 3.56 20.25 -22.34
C GLN A 380 5.09 20.22 -22.20
N GLU A 381 5.63 20.75 -21.10
CA GLU A 381 7.07 20.66 -20.79
C GLU A 381 7.53 19.20 -20.71
N LEU A 382 6.79 18.37 -19.98
CA LEU A 382 7.08 16.95 -19.88
C LEU A 382 6.97 16.25 -21.23
N THR A 383 6.02 16.62 -22.08
CA THR A 383 5.85 16.05 -23.41
C THR A 383 7.04 16.39 -24.31
N LYS A 384 7.67 17.57 -24.16
CA LYS A 384 8.89 17.93 -24.90
C LYS A 384 10.08 17.04 -24.51
N VAL A 385 10.19 16.66 -23.24
CA VAL A 385 11.29 15.82 -22.73
C VAL A 385 11.06 14.33 -22.98
N TRP A 386 9.84 13.85 -22.71
CA TRP A 386 9.50 12.42 -22.74
C TRP A 386 8.86 11.95 -24.04
N GLY A 387 8.26 12.84 -24.83
CA GLY A 387 7.36 12.45 -25.90
C GLY A 387 6.01 11.92 -25.38
N THR A 388 4.98 11.93 -26.22
CA THR A 388 3.59 11.64 -25.82
C THR A 388 3.41 10.20 -25.32
N GLU A 389 3.98 9.21 -26.03
CA GLU A 389 3.77 7.80 -25.70
C GLU A 389 4.45 7.38 -24.40
N ASP A 390 5.68 7.83 -24.19
CA ASP A 390 6.46 7.48 -23.00
C ASP A 390 6.00 8.25 -21.77
N LEU A 391 5.61 9.52 -21.93
CA LEU A 391 5.01 10.29 -20.84
C LEU A 391 3.74 9.61 -20.33
N HIS A 392 2.88 9.14 -21.24
CA HIS A 392 1.62 8.50 -20.88
C HIS A 392 1.82 7.18 -20.09
N LYS A 393 2.99 6.53 -20.18
CA LYS A 393 3.33 5.35 -19.36
C LYS A 393 3.70 5.70 -17.92
N VAL A 394 4.08 6.94 -17.65
CA VAL A 394 4.64 7.41 -16.36
C VAL A 394 3.71 8.41 -15.67
N CYS A 395 2.95 9.19 -16.43
CA CYS A 395 2.03 10.20 -15.95
C CYS A 395 0.77 10.25 -16.83
N ARG A 396 -0.40 10.00 -16.22
CA ARG A 396 -1.71 10.09 -16.89
C ARG A 396 -2.62 11.04 -16.11
N ILE A 397 -3.26 11.96 -16.81
CA ILE A 397 -4.22 12.89 -16.21
C ILE A 397 -5.54 12.81 -16.99
N SER A 398 -6.63 12.64 -16.25
CA SER A 398 -7.98 12.57 -16.77
C SER A 398 -8.90 13.46 -15.94
N ILE A 399 -9.52 14.43 -16.59
CA ILE A 399 -10.39 15.42 -15.96
C ILE A 399 -11.82 15.21 -16.44
N TYR A 400 -12.74 15.12 -15.50
CA TYR A 400 -14.16 14.90 -15.74
C TYR A 400 -14.95 16.10 -15.24
N VAL A 401 -15.62 16.78 -16.17
CA VAL A 401 -16.44 17.96 -15.88
C VAL A 401 -17.90 17.55 -15.92
N THR A 402 -18.63 17.84 -14.84
CA THR A 402 -20.04 17.49 -14.63
C THR A 402 -20.90 18.72 -14.36
N ASP A 403 -20.44 19.88 -14.82
CA ASP A 403 -21.17 21.14 -14.71
C ASP A 403 -22.50 21.07 -15.47
N LYS A 404 -23.52 21.72 -14.91
CA LYS A 404 -24.85 21.82 -15.52
C LYS A 404 -24.90 22.94 -16.55
N ASP A 405 -24.03 23.94 -16.43
CA ASP A 405 -23.96 25.04 -17.38
C ASP A 405 -23.30 24.57 -18.69
N LYS A 406 -24.12 24.48 -19.75
CA LYS A 406 -23.67 24.06 -21.08
C LYS A 406 -22.77 25.11 -21.72
N ALA A 407 -23.03 26.40 -21.52
CA ALA A 407 -22.24 27.46 -22.13
C ALA A 407 -20.81 27.44 -21.57
N ALA A 408 -20.67 27.34 -20.25
CA ALA A 408 -19.36 27.20 -19.60
C ALA A 408 -18.62 25.91 -20.03
N CYS A 409 -19.34 24.80 -20.21
CA CYS A 409 -18.76 23.56 -20.73
C CYS A 409 -18.27 23.70 -22.18
N ASP A 410 -19.03 24.37 -23.04
CA ASP A 410 -18.67 24.54 -24.45
C ASP A 410 -17.49 25.51 -24.61
N MET A 411 -17.43 26.58 -23.82
CA MET A 411 -16.25 27.45 -23.74
C MET A 411 -14.99 26.68 -23.31
N LEU A 412 -15.08 25.92 -22.22
CA LEU A 412 -13.96 25.10 -21.75
C LEU A 412 -13.57 24.06 -22.81
N ARG A 413 -14.54 23.49 -23.54
CA ARG A 413 -14.24 22.55 -24.63
C ARG A 413 -13.46 23.21 -25.76
N ASP A 414 -13.81 24.44 -26.11
CA ASP A 414 -13.12 25.21 -27.15
C ASP A 414 -11.69 25.60 -26.73
N GLU A 415 -11.49 26.04 -25.49
CA GLU A 415 -10.17 26.36 -24.92
C GLU A 415 -9.23 25.15 -24.87
N THR A 416 -9.79 23.95 -24.77
CA THR A 416 -9.03 22.72 -24.45
C THR A 416 -8.86 21.77 -25.63
N LYS A 417 -9.24 22.17 -26.85
CA LYS A 417 -9.09 21.35 -28.06
C LYS A 417 -7.67 20.87 -28.30
N GLU A 418 -6.68 21.68 -27.92
CA GLU A 418 -5.26 21.40 -28.12
C GLU A 418 -4.54 20.86 -26.86
N SER A 419 -5.26 20.76 -25.73
CA SER A 419 -4.68 20.29 -24.47
C SER A 419 -4.19 18.85 -24.60
N LYS A 420 -3.05 18.56 -23.97
CA LYS A 420 -2.51 17.19 -23.88
C LYS A 420 -3.20 16.36 -22.80
N VAL A 421 -4.05 16.99 -21.98
CA VAL A 421 -4.79 16.35 -20.90
C VAL A 421 -6.11 15.78 -21.42
N SER A 422 -6.48 14.58 -20.99
CA SER A 422 -7.75 13.97 -21.38
C SER A 422 -8.90 14.61 -20.59
N ILE A 423 -9.80 15.31 -21.28
CA ILE A 423 -10.96 15.98 -20.66
C ILE A 423 -12.25 15.36 -21.18
N ALA A 424 -13.16 15.04 -20.27
CA ALA A 424 -14.44 14.43 -20.57
C ALA A 424 -15.59 15.15 -19.87
N PHE A 425 -16.60 15.57 -20.63
CA PHE A 425 -17.80 16.25 -20.11
C PHE A 425 -18.88 15.24 -19.72
N LYS A 426 -18.54 14.33 -18.79
CA LYS A 426 -19.44 13.29 -18.29
C LYS A 426 -19.01 12.82 -16.91
N ARG A 427 -19.90 12.13 -16.20
CA ARG A 427 -19.54 11.43 -14.96
C ARG A 427 -18.61 10.25 -15.30
N PRO A 428 -17.49 10.08 -14.58
CA PRO A 428 -16.63 8.93 -14.78
C PRO A 428 -17.28 7.65 -14.25
N ASP A 429 -16.99 6.55 -14.93
CA ASP A 429 -17.21 5.22 -14.39
C ASP A 429 -15.98 4.82 -13.58
N PHE A 430 -16.06 5.03 -12.27
CA PHE A 430 -14.96 4.71 -11.36
C PHE A 430 -14.67 3.22 -11.28
N GLU A 431 -15.69 2.37 -11.47
CA GLU A 431 -15.50 0.92 -11.43
C GLU A 431 -14.67 0.49 -12.63
N ALA A 432 -15.02 0.95 -13.84
CA ALA A 432 -14.23 0.69 -15.04
C ALA A 432 -12.80 1.24 -14.96
N ILE A 433 -12.61 2.48 -14.48
CA ILE A 433 -11.26 3.08 -14.35
C ILE A 433 -10.38 2.27 -13.39
N LEU A 434 -10.94 1.82 -12.26
CA LEU A 434 -10.21 1.05 -11.28
C LEU A 434 -9.96 -0.39 -11.75
N GLU A 435 -10.92 -1.01 -12.43
CA GLU A 435 -10.75 -2.32 -13.07
C GLU A 435 -9.64 -2.28 -14.13
N ASP A 436 -9.65 -1.28 -15.02
CA ASP A 436 -8.60 -1.07 -16.03
C ASP A 436 -7.22 -0.97 -15.36
N HIS A 437 -7.11 -0.21 -14.27
CA HIS A 437 -5.88 -0.08 -13.50
C HIS A 437 -5.42 -1.42 -12.90
N ILE A 438 -6.35 -2.20 -12.33
CA ILE A 438 -6.06 -3.53 -11.77
C ILE A 438 -5.60 -4.49 -12.87
N VAL A 439 -6.29 -4.49 -14.02
CA VAL A 439 -5.93 -5.33 -15.17
C VAL A 439 -4.55 -4.96 -15.69
N GLU A 440 -4.23 -3.67 -15.79
CA GLU A 440 -2.90 -3.21 -16.19
C GLU A 440 -1.81 -3.66 -15.20
N MET A 441 -2.09 -3.61 -13.90
CA MET A 441 -1.18 -4.12 -12.88
C MET A 441 -0.94 -5.64 -13.01
N ILE A 442 -2.02 -6.41 -13.21
CA ILE A 442 -1.94 -7.87 -13.37
C ILE A 442 -1.22 -8.24 -14.67
N ALA A 443 -1.58 -7.59 -15.78
CA ALA A 443 -1.06 -7.88 -17.11
C ALA A 443 0.44 -7.61 -17.22
N ASN A 444 0.92 -6.55 -16.56
CA ASN A 444 2.34 -6.23 -16.53
C ASN A 444 3.13 -7.08 -15.51
N GLU A 445 2.49 -8.02 -14.81
CA GLU A 445 3.06 -8.75 -13.64
C GLU A 445 3.68 -7.81 -12.60
N LYS A 446 3.27 -6.53 -12.64
CA LYS A 446 3.73 -5.49 -11.73
C LYS A 446 2.98 -5.70 -10.44
N GLN A 447 3.55 -6.50 -9.53
CA GLN A 447 3.17 -6.46 -8.12
C GLN A 447 3.58 -5.09 -7.56
N SER A 448 2.78 -4.11 -7.93
CA SER A 448 2.93 -2.71 -7.63
C SER A 448 2.00 -2.39 -6.47
N GLN A 449 2.56 -1.74 -5.44
CA GLN A 449 1.72 -1.17 -4.41
C GLN A 449 1.16 0.12 -4.97
N THR A 450 -0.10 0.05 -5.39
CA THR A 450 -0.85 1.24 -5.79
C THR A 450 -1.42 1.89 -4.55
N VAL A 451 -1.04 3.12 -4.25
CA VAL A 451 -1.82 3.94 -3.33
C VAL A 451 -2.97 4.59 -4.10
N ILE A 452 -4.13 4.70 -3.45
CA ILE A 452 -5.29 5.42 -4.00
C ILE A 452 -5.62 6.60 -3.08
N PRO A 453 -4.89 7.73 -3.18
CA PRO A 453 -5.23 8.94 -2.44
C PRO A 453 -6.55 9.48 -2.96
N PHE A 454 -7.50 9.67 -2.06
CA PHE A 454 -8.85 10.11 -2.38
C PHE A 454 -9.22 11.34 -1.56
N CYS A 455 -9.73 12.37 -2.23
CA CYS A 455 -10.35 13.52 -1.58
C CYS A 455 -11.69 13.84 -2.26
N GLY A 456 -12.80 13.62 -1.57
CA GLY A 456 -14.15 13.82 -2.11
C GLY A 456 -15.27 13.26 -1.21
N SER A 457 -16.43 12.98 -1.81
CA SER A 457 -17.64 12.57 -1.06
C SER A 457 -17.51 11.21 -0.34
N PRO A 458 -18.19 11.01 0.81
CA PRO A 458 -18.20 9.73 1.53
C PRO A 458 -18.70 8.55 0.70
N LYS A 459 -19.67 8.77 -0.19
CA LYS A 459 -20.20 7.72 -1.07
C LYS A 459 -19.11 7.16 -1.99
N LEU A 460 -18.35 8.04 -2.63
CA LEU A 460 -17.23 7.64 -3.49
C LEU A 460 -16.10 6.99 -2.69
N ALA A 461 -15.83 7.46 -1.47
CA ALA A 461 -14.87 6.84 -0.56
C ALA A 461 -15.22 5.35 -0.30
N SER A 462 -16.51 5.05 -0.07
CA SER A 462 -16.95 3.68 0.20
C SER A 462 -16.74 2.73 -0.98
N THR A 463 -16.96 3.21 -2.21
CA THR A 463 -16.73 2.45 -3.43
C THR A 463 -15.24 2.22 -3.67
N ILE A 464 -14.42 3.26 -3.55
CA ILE A 464 -12.96 3.18 -3.69
C ILE A 464 -12.38 2.20 -2.66
N ASN A 465 -12.85 2.25 -1.41
CA ASN A 465 -12.34 1.38 -0.36
C ASN A 465 -12.63 -0.11 -0.64
N LYS A 466 -13.84 -0.45 -1.10
CA LYS A 466 -14.19 -1.85 -1.48
C LYS A 466 -13.29 -2.36 -2.59
N ILE A 467 -13.04 -1.54 -3.60
CA ILE A 467 -12.22 -1.91 -4.76
C ILE A 467 -10.73 -2.00 -4.35
N LYS A 468 -10.24 -1.06 -3.54
CA LYS A 468 -8.88 -1.08 -2.99
C LYS A 468 -8.61 -2.35 -2.18
N LEU A 469 -9.56 -2.77 -1.33
CA LEU A 469 -9.46 -4.03 -0.60
C LEU A 469 -9.37 -5.23 -1.54
N ALA A 470 -10.12 -5.23 -2.64
CA ALA A 470 -9.99 -6.25 -3.68
C ALA A 470 -8.61 -6.21 -4.35
N THR A 471 -8.09 -5.01 -4.67
CA THR A 471 -6.75 -4.85 -5.25
C THR A 471 -5.63 -5.34 -4.33
N ASP A 472 -5.69 -4.99 -3.04
CA ASP A 472 -4.66 -5.40 -2.07
C ASP A 472 -4.70 -6.90 -1.81
N ALA A 473 -5.89 -7.50 -1.82
CA ALA A 473 -6.04 -8.94 -1.77
C ALA A 473 -5.32 -9.62 -2.95
N ILE A 474 -5.34 -9.04 -4.15
CA ILE A 474 -4.60 -9.57 -5.32
C ILE A 474 -3.09 -9.52 -5.14
N VAL A 475 -2.57 -8.46 -4.52
CA VAL A 475 -1.13 -8.31 -4.31
C VAL A 475 -0.62 -9.25 -3.21
N VAL A 476 -1.48 -9.59 -2.25
CA VAL A 476 -1.15 -10.48 -1.11
C VAL A 476 -1.26 -11.96 -1.47
N ALA A 477 -2.20 -12.34 -2.34
CA ALA A 477 -2.39 -13.71 -2.83
C ALA A 477 -1.35 -14.11 -3.89
#